data_AF-G7L013-F1
#
_entry.id   AF-G7L013-F1
#
_cell.length_a   1.000
_cell.length_b   1.000
_cell.length_c   1.000
_cell.angle_alpha   90.00
_cell.angle_beta   90.00
_cell.angle_gamma   90.00
#
_symmetry.space_group_name_H-M   'P 1'
#
loop_
_entity.id
_entity.type
_entity.pdbx_description
1 polymer ?
#
loop_
_entity_poly.entity_id
_entity_poly.type
_entity_poly.pdbx_seq_one_letter_code
_entity_poly.pdbx_strand_id
1 'polypeptide(L)'
;MTIFFAFATTFKVDSLFQYLNFFLSIARAKFEEININLFNECLETVENCLIDAKMDISFIHYVVLVGGSSRIPKVQLLQEFFNNPDEVATYGAEQSTGNTNEITITNNKERLSIEEINKLIQEAECYCVKDHKFIVKNKAMNALDHSLYRLRNALQNDDINVKLSSLYLFDEYINLKLSSLQKDQIEIKVLKDHQKKLANLFINIIAKMC
;
A
#
# COMPACT_ATOMS: atom_id res chain seq x y z
N MET A 1 -2.14 -14.38 7.29
CA MET A 1 -2.56 -14.09 8.68
C MET A 1 -3.35 -15.25 9.32
N THR A 2 -4.18 -15.97 8.58
CA THR A 2 -5.04 -17.05 9.13
C THR A 2 -4.30 -18.21 9.78
N ILE A 3 -3.17 -18.64 9.20
CA ILE A 3 -2.44 -19.83 9.66
C ILE A 3 -1.79 -19.65 11.05
N PHE A 4 -1.64 -18.41 11.52
CA PHE A 4 -1.10 -18.09 12.84
C PHE A 4 -2.12 -18.34 13.95
N PHE A 5 -3.42 -18.29 13.64
CA PHE A 5 -4.50 -18.46 14.62
C PHE A 5 -5.22 -19.80 14.45
N ALA A 6 -5.33 -20.33 13.23
CA ALA A 6 -5.97 -21.61 12.94
C ALA A 6 -4.96 -22.75 12.75
N PHE A 7 -5.39 -23.99 13.01
CA PHE A 7 -4.57 -25.20 12.79
C PHE A 7 -4.31 -25.48 11.30
N ALA A 8 -5.25 -25.11 10.43
CA ALA A 8 -5.11 -25.20 8.98
C ALA A 8 -5.83 -24.06 8.30
N THR A 9 -5.41 -23.75 7.08
CA THR A 9 -6.03 -22.73 6.23
C THR A 9 -6.13 -23.23 4.80
N THR A 10 -7.21 -22.87 4.11
CA THR A 10 -7.38 -23.17 2.69
C THR A 10 -7.18 -21.90 1.87
N PHE A 11 -6.24 -21.95 0.94
CA PHE A 11 -6.01 -20.95 -0.10
C PHE A 11 -6.88 -21.27 -1.29
N LYS A 12 -7.69 -20.30 -1.70
CA LYS A 12 -8.54 -20.38 -2.89
C LYS A 12 -8.22 -19.19 -3.76
N VAL A 13 -7.81 -19.43 -4.99
CA VAL A 13 -7.54 -18.37 -5.98
C VAL A 13 -8.28 -18.73 -7.25
N ASP A 14 -9.27 -17.92 -7.61
CA ASP A 14 -10.07 -18.15 -8.80
C ASP A 14 -9.29 -17.76 -10.06
N SER A 15 -9.43 -18.56 -11.12
CA SER A 15 -8.83 -18.33 -12.43
C SER A 15 -7.32 -18.01 -12.42
N LEU A 16 -6.56 -18.68 -11.54
CA LEU A 16 -5.12 -18.46 -11.38
C LEU A 16 -4.34 -18.65 -12.69
N PHE A 17 -4.69 -19.67 -13.47
CA PHE A 17 -4.03 -19.94 -14.75
C PHE A 17 -5.00 -20.58 -15.74
N GLN A 18 -5.12 -20.00 -16.95
CA GLN A 18 -6.03 -20.49 -18.00
C GLN A 18 -7.47 -20.72 -17.53
N TYR A 19 -8.00 -19.81 -16.69
CA TYR A 19 -9.33 -19.92 -16.08
C TYR A 19 -9.51 -21.12 -15.12
N LEU A 20 -8.42 -21.77 -14.71
CA LEU A 20 -8.45 -22.81 -13.68
C LEU A 20 -8.37 -22.20 -12.28
N ASN A 21 -9.23 -22.68 -11.40
CA ASN A 21 -9.24 -22.30 -10.00
C ASN A 21 -8.19 -23.12 -9.24
N PHE A 22 -7.46 -22.47 -8.34
CA PHE A 22 -6.47 -23.07 -7.47
C PHE A 22 -7.04 -23.24 -6.06
N PHE A 23 -6.92 -24.46 -5.52
CA PHE A 23 -7.32 -24.80 -4.16
C PHE A 23 -6.19 -25.55 -3.47
N LEU A 24 -5.71 -25.04 -2.34
CA LEU A 24 -4.68 -25.69 -1.53
C LEU A 24 -5.02 -25.54 -0.04
N SER A 25 -4.97 -26.63 0.71
CA SER A 25 -5.07 -26.58 2.16
C SER A 25 -3.69 -26.79 2.78
N ILE A 26 -3.25 -25.87 3.64
CA ILE A 26 -1.98 -25.95 4.36
C ILE A 26 -2.27 -25.96 5.87
N ALA A 27 -1.73 -26.97 6.56
CA ALA A 27 -1.72 -27.02 8.02
C ALA A 27 -0.58 -26.16 8.59
N ARG A 28 -0.76 -25.64 9.81
CA ARG A 28 0.27 -24.87 10.52
C ARG A 28 1.57 -25.66 10.64
N ALA A 29 1.50 -26.94 10.99
CA ALA A 29 2.67 -27.80 11.07
C ALA A 29 3.46 -27.83 9.75
N LYS A 30 2.77 -27.88 8.60
CA LYS A 30 3.45 -27.85 7.30
C LYS A 30 4.10 -26.50 7.01
N PHE A 31 3.47 -25.40 7.41
CA PHE A 31 4.08 -24.07 7.33
C PHE A 31 5.32 -23.96 8.23
N GLU A 32 5.25 -24.48 9.45
CA GLU A 32 6.39 -24.49 10.38
C GLU A 32 7.55 -25.34 9.86
N GLU A 33 7.25 -26.51 9.29
CA GLU A 33 8.22 -27.39 8.64
C GLU A 33 8.95 -26.67 7.49
N ILE A 34 8.22 -25.99 6.61
CA ILE A 34 8.82 -25.28 5.46
C ILE A 34 9.74 -24.14 5.91
N ASN A 35 9.45 -23.50 7.05
CA ASN A 35 10.18 -22.33 7.53
C ASN A 35 11.15 -22.64 8.68
N ILE A 36 11.39 -23.92 9.00
CA ILE A 36 12.16 -24.30 10.19
C ILE A 36 13.59 -23.72 10.17
N ASN A 37 14.22 -23.68 9.00
CA ASN A 37 15.57 -23.13 8.86
C ASN A 37 15.62 -21.65 9.23
N LEU A 38 14.64 -20.85 8.77
CA LEU A 38 14.54 -19.43 9.11
C LEU A 38 14.34 -19.22 10.62
N PHE A 39 13.57 -20.10 11.27
CA PHE A 39 13.39 -20.02 12.73
C PHE A 39 14.70 -20.35 13.47
N ASN A 40 15.48 -21.30 12.99
CA ASN A 40 16.78 -21.65 13.58
C ASN A 40 17.81 -20.54 13.37
N GLU A 41 17.86 -19.91 12.18
CA GLU A 41 18.71 -18.74 11.92
C GLU A 41 18.38 -17.57 12.86
N CYS A 42 17.11 -17.39 13.24
CA CYS A 42 16.74 -16.39 14.25
C CYS A 42 17.34 -16.71 15.62
N LEU A 43 17.39 -17.98 16.03
CA LEU A 43 18.02 -18.40 17.29
C LEU A 43 19.53 -18.18 17.27
N GLU A 44 20.19 -18.58 16.19
CA GLU A 44 21.64 -18.39 16.02
C GLU A 44 22.02 -16.90 16.11
N THR A 45 21.20 -16.02 15.52
CA THR A 45 21.41 -14.57 15.63
C THR A 45 21.33 -14.09 17.09
N VAL A 46 20.39 -14.62 17.86
CA VAL A 46 20.21 -14.29 19.29
C VAL A 46 21.39 -14.78 20.12
N GLU A 47 21.86 -16.00 19.86
CA GLU A 47 23.06 -16.58 20.50
C GLU A 47 24.30 -15.72 20.24
N ASN A 48 24.53 -15.33 18.97
CA ASN A 48 25.65 -14.46 18.61
C ASN A 48 25.57 -13.10 19.31
N CYS A 49 24.37 -12.52 19.44
CA CYS A 49 24.20 -11.27 20.21
C CYS A 49 24.52 -11.43 21.70
N LEU A 50 24.19 -12.58 22.31
CA LEU A 50 24.56 -12.90 23.69
C LEU A 50 26.07 -13.04 23.86
N ILE A 51 26.72 -13.73 22.91
CA ILE A 51 28.18 -13.90 22.85
C ILE A 51 28.85 -12.52 22.72
N ASP A 52 28.39 -11.66 21.82
CA ASP A 52 28.96 -10.32 21.62
C ASP A 52 28.77 -9.42 22.85
N ALA A 53 27.62 -9.55 23.52
CA ALA A 53 27.33 -8.83 24.77
C ALA A 53 28.08 -9.42 25.98
N LYS A 54 28.65 -10.62 25.85
CA LYS A 54 29.28 -11.41 26.93
C LYS A 54 28.35 -11.56 28.12
N MET A 55 27.09 -11.80 27.81
CA MET A 55 26.00 -11.92 28.78
C MET A 55 25.45 -13.34 28.74
N ASP A 56 25.35 -13.95 29.91
CA ASP A 56 24.65 -15.23 30.05
C ASP A 56 23.14 -15.01 29.97
N ILE A 57 22.45 -15.98 29.39
CA ILE A 57 21.00 -15.93 29.18
C ILE A 57 20.22 -15.80 30.50
N SER A 58 20.76 -16.28 31.62
CA SER A 58 20.18 -16.15 32.96
C SER A 58 20.07 -14.70 33.47
N PHE A 59 20.87 -13.78 32.92
CA PHE A 59 20.78 -12.35 33.26
C PHE A 59 19.68 -11.60 32.50
N ILE A 60 18.99 -12.26 31.57
CA ILE A 60 17.87 -11.68 30.84
C ILE A 60 16.61 -11.77 31.70
N HIS A 61 16.11 -10.61 32.11
CA HIS A 61 14.91 -10.51 32.95
C HIS A 61 13.62 -10.50 32.13
N TYR A 62 13.65 -9.88 30.94
CA TYR A 62 12.48 -9.70 30.09
C TYR A 62 12.88 -9.76 28.62
N VAL A 63 12.04 -10.43 27.83
CA VAL A 63 12.17 -10.52 26.37
C VAL A 63 11.00 -9.76 25.74
N VAL A 64 11.31 -8.77 24.89
CA VAL A 64 10.30 -7.98 24.19
C VAL A 64 10.29 -8.36 22.72
N LEU A 65 9.20 -8.98 22.26
CA LEU A 65 9.03 -9.34 20.86
C LEU A 65 8.33 -8.22 20.09
N VAL A 66 9.00 -7.67 19.09
CA VAL A 66 8.48 -6.59 18.22
C VAL A 66 8.35 -7.05 16.77
N GLY A 67 7.49 -6.37 15.99
CA GLY A 67 7.23 -6.68 14.59
C GLY A 67 5.99 -7.56 14.37
N GLY A 68 5.50 -7.61 13.12
CA GLY A 68 4.29 -8.39 12.80
C GLY A 68 4.51 -9.91 12.86
N SER A 69 5.71 -10.36 12.50
CA SER A 69 6.07 -11.78 12.42
C SER A 69 6.26 -12.43 13.79
N SER A 70 6.46 -11.66 14.86
CA SER A 70 6.52 -12.22 16.22
C SER A 70 5.21 -12.86 16.70
N ARG A 71 4.11 -12.60 15.98
CA ARG A 71 2.79 -13.22 16.23
C ARG A 71 2.69 -14.66 15.73
N ILE A 72 3.72 -15.17 15.04
CA ILE A 72 3.77 -16.56 14.59
C ILE A 72 3.96 -17.44 15.83
N PRO A 73 3.08 -18.41 16.12
CA PRO A 73 3.19 -19.25 17.32
C PRO A 73 4.55 -19.95 17.43
N LYS A 74 5.11 -20.44 16.32
CA LYS A 74 6.43 -21.07 16.33
C LYS A 74 7.54 -20.13 16.78
N VAL A 75 7.46 -18.81 16.52
CA VAL A 75 8.45 -17.83 17.00
C VAL A 75 8.45 -17.70 18.53
N GLN A 76 7.44 -18.21 19.23
CA GLN A 76 7.45 -18.38 20.69
C GLN A 76 8.52 -19.37 21.18
N LEU A 77 9.15 -20.16 20.30
CA LEU A 77 10.37 -20.92 20.63
C LEU A 77 11.48 -20.02 21.19
N LEU A 78 11.50 -18.73 20.85
CA LEU A 78 12.41 -17.76 21.46
C LEU A 78 12.10 -17.60 22.96
N GLN A 79 10.83 -17.61 23.36
CA GLN A 79 10.47 -17.55 24.78
C GLN A 79 10.90 -18.83 25.52
N GLU A 80 10.76 -19.99 24.88
CA GLU A 80 11.25 -21.27 25.44
C GLU A 80 12.78 -21.27 25.59
N PHE A 81 13.50 -20.75 24.59
CA PHE A 81 14.95 -20.57 24.61
C PHE A 81 15.42 -19.73 25.81
N PHE A 82 14.76 -18.60 26.10
CA PHE A 82 15.12 -17.76 27.26
C PHE A 82 14.65 -18.32 28.61
N ASN A 83 13.67 -19.23 28.64
CA ASN A 83 13.13 -19.79 29.87
C ASN A 83 13.83 -21.08 30.34
N ASN A 84 14.65 -21.71 29.48
CA ASN A 84 15.42 -22.94 29.79
C ASN A 84 16.93 -22.72 29.58
N PRO A 85 17.59 -21.96 30.47
CA PRO A 85 19.00 -21.55 30.34
C PRO A 85 20.02 -22.72 30.42
N ASP A 86 19.63 -23.88 30.95
CA ASP A 86 20.53 -24.99 31.27
C ASP A 86 21.09 -25.76 30.06
N GLU A 87 20.62 -25.46 28.83
CA GLU A 87 21.01 -26.17 27.60
C GLU A 87 22.06 -25.43 26.75
N VAL A 88 22.45 -24.19 27.11
CA VAL A 88 23.31 -23.32 26.28
C VAL A 88 24.44 -22.71 27.10
N ALA A 89 25.38 -23.54 27.57
CA ALA A 89 26.60 -23.07 28.22
C ALA A 89 27.80 -23.28 27.30
N THR A 90 28.47 -22.20 26.85
CA THR A 90 29.88 -21.88 27.14
C THR A 90 30.46 -20.77 26.24
N TYR A 91 31.40 -20.02 26.82
CA TYR A 91 32.49 -19.21 26.22
C TYR A 91 32.38 -17.67 26.21
N GLY A 92 33.17 -17.07 27.13
CA GLY A 92 34.24 -16.13 26.74
C GLY A 92 33.96 -14.63 26.84
N ALA A 93 34.38 -13.98 27.93
CA ALA A 93 34.31 -12.53 28.10
C ALA A 93 35.67 -11.79 27.99
N GLU A 94 35.90 -11.01 26.93
CA GLU A 94 37.03 -10.04 26.80
C GLU A 94 36.62 -8.56 26.90
N GLN A 95 37.05 -7.84 27.93
CA GLN A 95 36.73 -6.41 28.12
C GLN A 95 37.45 -5.51 27.12
N SER A 96 36.77 -4.47 26.61
CA SER A 96 37.41 -3.36 25.88
C SER A 96 37.29 -2.03 26.63
N THR A 97 38.37 -1.24 26.58
CA THR A 97 38.54 0.03 27.28
C THR A 97 38.11 1.21 26.40
N GLY A 98 37.17 2.02 26.90
CA GLY A 98 36.58 3.16 26.18
C GLY A 98 37.49 4.39 26.14
N ASN A 99 37.80 4.83 24.93
CA ASN A 99 38.30 6.18 24.64
C ASN A 99 37.59 6.69 23.38
N THR A 100 37.03 7.91 23.42
CA THR A 100 36.40 8.53 22.25
C THR A 100 37.09 9.85 21.94
N ASN A 101 37.74 9.90 20.78
CA ASN A 101 38.14 11.14 20.11
C ASN A 101 37.25 11.27 18.87
N GLU A 102 36.66 12.44 18.66
CA GLU A 102 35.82 12.71 17.49
C GLU A 102 36.72 12.85 16.25
N ILE A 103 36.69 11.82 15.40
CA ILE A 103 37.34 11.80 14.09
C ILE A 103 36.24 11.59 13.05
N THR A 104 36.02 12.58 12.18
CA THR A 104 35.07 12.46 11.07
C THR A 104 35.72 11.65 9.94
N ILE A 105 35.43 10.34 9.90
CA ILE A 105 35.83 9.47 8.79
C ILE A 105 34.79 9.62 7.68
N THR A 106 35.14 10.30 6.59
CA THR A 106 34.27 10.39 5.40
C THR A 106 34.37 9.10 4.58
N ASN A 107 33.44 8.16 4.79
CA ASN A 107 33.29 6.97 3.95
C ASN A 107 32.38 7.28 2.75
N ASN A 108 32.99 7.49 1.58
CA ASN A 108 32.30 7.92 0.36
C ASN A 108 32.04 6.79 -0.65
N LYS A 109 32.46 5.54 -0.37
CA LYS A 109 32.39 4.44 -1.36
C LYS A 109 31.02 3.75 -1.43
N GLU A 110 30.26 3.77 -0.34
CA GLU A 110 28.95 3.10 -0.24
C GLU A 110 27.77 4.09 -0.08
N ARG A 111 28.06 5.40 -0.10
CA ARG A 111 27.05 6.44 0.06
C ARG A 111 26.76 7.06 -1.30
N LEU A 112 25.48 7.37 -1.54
CA LEU A 112 25.07 8.16 -2.69
C LEU A 112 25.81 9.49 -2.67
N SER A 113 26.27 9.91 -3.84
CA SER A 113 26.87 11.22 -4.02
C SER A 113 25.81 12.31 -3.82
N ILE A 114 26.26 13.53 -3.52
CA ILE A 114 25.36 14.67 -3.35
C ILE A 114 24.57 14.93 -4.64
N GLU A 115 25.18 14.70 -5.81
CA GLU A 115 24.52 14.79 -7.11
C GLU A 115 23.41 13.74 -7.28
N GLU A 116 23.66 12.49 -6.88
CA GLU A 116 22.67 11.42 -6.91
C GLU A 116 21.51 11.70 -5.96
N ILE A 117 21.80 12.19 -4.75
CA ILE A 117 20.78 12.62 -3.79
C ILE A 117 19.93 13.74 -4.37
N ASN A 118 20.54 14.77 -4.98
CA ASN A 118 19.81 15.88 -5.59
C ASN A 118 18.94 15.42 -6.75
N LYS A 119 19.42 14.47 -7.57
CA LYS A 119 18.63 13.87 -8.65
C LYS A 119 17.42 13.10 -8.11
N LEU A 120 17.59 12.30 -7.06
CA LEU A 120 16.49 11.58 -6.40
C LEU A 120 15.45 12.52 -5.82
N ILE A 121 15.88 13.64 -5.21
CA ILE A 121 14.98 14.68 -4.70
C ILE A 121 14.15 15.27 -5.85
N GLN A 122 14.80 15.66 -6.95
CA GLN A 122 14.10 16.21 -8.11
C GLN A 122 13.11 15.22 -8.75
N GLU A 123 13.49 13.94 -8.84
CA GLU A 123 12.59 12.89 -9.35
C GLU A 123 11.38 12.71 -8.43
N ALA A 124 11.58 12.65 -7.11
CA ALA A 124 10.50 12.55 -6.12
C ALA A 124 9.53 13.74 -6.19
N GLU A 125 10.05 14.97 -6.34
CA GLU A 125 9.23 16.16 -6.52
C GLU A 125 8.42 16.10 -7.83
N CYS A 126 9.04 15.65 -8.92
CA CYS A 126 8.37 15.47 -10.21
C CYS A 126 7.23 14.44 -10.12
N TYR A 127 7.44 13.32 -9.42
CA TYR A 127 6.37 12.33 -9.17
C TYR A 127 5.26 12.89 -8.29
N CYS A 128 5.60 13.61 -7.21
CA CYS A 128 4.61 14.27 -6.36
C CYS A 128 3.71 15.23 -7.14
N VAL A 129 4.28 16.04 -8.05
CA VAL A 129 3.51 16.95 -8.91
C VAL A 129 2.61 16.18 -9.89
N LYS A 130 3.11 15.09 -10.49
CA LYS A 130 2.33 14.23 -11.39
C LYS A 130 1.15 13.58 -10.67
N ASP A 131 1.38 13.02 -9.48
CA ASP A 131 0.36 12.38 -8.65
C ASP A 131 -0.69 13.39 -8.20
N HIS A 132 -0.26 14.58 -7.76
CA HIS A 132 -1.18 15.65 -7.40
C HIS A 132 -2.08 16.05 -8.58
N LYS A 133 -1.51 16.23 -9.77
CA LYS A 133 -2.26 16.54 -10.99
C LYS A 133 -3.26 15.43 -11.32
N PHE A 134 -2.87 14.17 -11.18
CA PHE A 134 -3.73 13.01 -11.41
C PHE A 134 -4.90 12.97 -10.41
N ILE A 135 -4.63 13.17 -9.12
CA ILE A 135 -5.66 13.23 -8.07
C ILE A 135 -6.66 14.35 -8.34
N VAL A 136 -6.19 15.57 -8.66
CA VAL A 136 -7.07 16.72 -8.95
C VAL A 136 -7.90 16.46 -10.20
N LYS A 137 -7.30 15.87 -11.25
CA LYS A 137 -8.01 15.48 -12.48
C LYS A 137 -9.13 14.49 -12.17
N ASN A 138 -8.85 13.42 -11.41
CA ASN A 138 -9.85 12.41 -11.06
C ASN A 138 -10.96 12.97 -10.17
N LYS A 139 -10.64 13.87 -9.23
CA LYS A 139 -11.67 14.56 -8.43
C LYS A 139 -12.60 15.40 -9.32
N ALA A 140 -12.06 16.15 -10.27
CA ALA A 140 -12.86 16.94 -11.21
C ALA A 140 -13.71 16.04 -12.12
N MET A 141 -13.15 14.90 -12.56
CA MET A 141 -13.85 13.89 -13.37
C MET A 141 -15.05 13.34 -12.62
N ASN A 142 -14.83 12.82 -11.41
CA ASN A 142 -15.88 12.24 -10.58
C ASN A 142 -16.99 13.26 -10.26
N ALA A 143 -16.64 14.53 -10.05
CA ALA A 143 -17.61 15.59 -9.83
C ALA A 143 -18.48 15.86 -11.08
N LEU A 144 -17.89 15.79 -12.28
CA LEU A 144 -18.60 15.91 -13.55
C LEU A 144 -19.52 14.71 -13.79
N ASP A 145 -19.02 13.50 -13.62
CA ASP A 145 -19.79 12.26 -13.77
C ASP A 145 -21.00 12.24 -12.82
N HIS A 146 -20.78 12.64 -11.56
CA HIS A 146 -21.86 12.78 -10.60
C HIS A 146 -22.90 13.83 -11.03
N SER A 147 -22.48 14.95 -11.61
CA SER A 147 -23.39 15.99 -12.12
C SER A 147 -24.21 15.53 -13.32
N LEU A 148 -23.58 14.79 -14.25
CA LEU A 148 -24.25 14.19 -15.40
C LEU A 148 -25.26 13.12 -14.99
N TYR A 149 -24.89 12.29 -14.01
CA TYR A 149 -25.79 11.27 -13.46
C TYR A 149 -27.03 11.89 -12.83
N ARG A 150 -26.86 12.95 -12.01
CA ARG A 150 -27.99 13.70 -11.44
C ARG A 150 -28.89 14.32 -12.50
N LEU A 151 -28.30 14.87 -13.56
CA LEU A 151 -29.04 15.48 -14.66
C LEU A 151 -29.85 14.44 -15.44
N ARG A 152 -29.24 13.30 -15.75
CA ARG A 152 -29.92 12.18 -16.42
C ARG A 152 -31.11 11.69 -15.60
N ASN A 153 -30.94 11.52 -14.29
CA ASN A 153 -32.04 11.07 -13.41
C ASN A 153 -33.15 12.12 -13.30
N ALA A 154 -32.82 13.42 -13.25
CA ALA A 154 -33.83 14.48 -13.22
C ALA A 154 -34.67 14.53 -14.52
N LEU A 155 -34.02 14.37 -15.68
CA LEU A 155 -34.71 14.34 -16.98
C LEU A 155 -35.62 13.11 -17.18
N GLN A 156 -35.42 12.04 -16.43
CA GLN A 156 -36.23 10.82 -16.50
C GLN A 156 -37.44 10.83 -15.54
N ASN A 157 -37.49 11.76 -14.58
CA ASN A 157 -38.49 11.76 -13.49
C ASN A 157 -39.66 12.74 -13.68
N ASP A 158 -39.57 13.69 -14.62
CA ASP A 158 -40.64 14.69 -14.84
C ASP A 158 -41.32 14.47 -16.20
N ASP A 159 -42.66 14.53 -16.24
CA ASP A 159 -43.52 14.55 -17.45
C ASP A 159 -43.30 15.84 -18.28
N ILE A 160 -42.06 16.08 -18.73
CA ILE A 160 -41.69 17.26 -19.51
C ILE A 160 -41.96 16.97 -20.98
N ASN A 161 -43.19 17.28 -21.38
CA ASN A 161 -43.59 17.37 -22.78
C ASN A 161 -42.96 18.62 -23.45
N VAL A 162 -41.63 18.66 -23.59
CA VAL A 162 -40.90 19.75 -24.27
C VAL A 162 -40.05 19.20 -25.41
N LYS A 163 -40.52 19.46 -26.64
CA LYS A 163 -39.86 19.31 -27.95
C LYS A 163 -38.58 18.44 -27.99
N LEU A 164 -38.82 17.16 -28.31
CA LEU A 164 -37.92 16.05 -28.65
C LEU A 164 -36.56 16.42 -29.30
N SER A 165 -36.46 17.51 -30.07
CA SER A 165 -35.24 17.88 -30.80
C SER A 165 -34.12 18.46 -29.91
N SER A 166 -34.46 19.05 -28.76
CA SER A 166 -33.46 19.62 -27.84
C SER A 166 -32.86 18.60 -26.87
N LEU A 167 -33.58 17.51 -26.61
CA LEU A 167 -33.17 16.41 -25.72
C LEU A 167 -32.19 15.46 -26.43
N TYR A 168 -32.41 15.17 -27.72
CA TYR A 168 -31.54 14.28 -28.51
C TYR A 168 -30.12 14.85 -28.71
N LEU A 169 -30.01 16.15 -28.99
CA LEU A 169 -28.72 16.86 -29.06
C LEU A 169 -28.00 16.88 -27.71
N PHE A 170 -28.76 16.84 -26.61
CA PHE A 170 -28.24 16.81 -25.27
C PHE A 170 -27.67 15.44 -24.91
N ASP A 171 -28.43 14.37 -25.22
CA ASP A 171 -27.98 12.99 -25.04
C ASP A 171 -26.76 12.66 -25.93
N GLU A 172 -26.73 13.16 -27.16
CA GLU A 172 -25.57 13.01 -28.05
C GLU A 172 -24.33 13.76 -27.54
N TYR A 173 -24.49 14.98 -27.03
CA TYR A 173 -23.41 15.73 -26.37
C TYR A 173 -22.90 15.02 -25.11
N ILE A 174 -23.80 14.45 -24.29
CA ILE A 174 -23.44 13.68 -23.10
C ILE A 174 -22.66 12.42 -23.48
N ASN A 175 -23.12 11.65 -24.47
CA ASN A 175 -22.46 10.42 -24.90
C ASN A 175 -21.10 10.66 -25.58
N LEU A 176 -20.99 11.71 -26.41
CA LEU A 176 -19.72 12.16 -26.98
C LEU A 176 -18.73 12.63 -25.91
N LYS A 177 -19.24 13.26 -24.84
CA LYS A 177 -18.39 13.73 -23.75
C LYS A 177 -17.92 12.58 -22.86
N LEU A 178 -18.80 11.68 -22.47
CA LEU A 178 -18.48 10.46 -21.71
C LEU A 178 -17.41 9.61 -22.41
N SER A 179 -17.52 9.42 -23.73
CA SER A 179 -16.51 8.68 -24.53
C SER A 179 -15.17 9.44 -24.67
N SER A 180 -15.18 10.78 -24.69
CA SER A 180 -13.95 11.56 -24.67
C SER A 180 -13.22 11.49 -23.33
N LEU A 181 -13.96 11.38 -22.21
CA LEU A 181 -13.45 11.35 -20.84
C LEU A 181 -12.65 10.09 -20.49
N GLN A 182 -12.90 8.99 -21.20
CA GLN A 182 -12.18 7.73 -21.06
C GLN A 182 -10.79 7.71 -21.72
N LYS A 183 -10.43 8.73 -22.52
CA LYS A 183 -9.08 8.85 -23.12
C LYS A 183 -8.19 9.71 -22.22
N ASP A 184 -7.04 9.17 -21.83
CA ASP A 184 -6.16 9.68 -20.77
C ASP A 184 -5.54 11.08 -20.97
N GLN A 185 -5.87 11.80 -22.04
CA GLN A 185 -5.23 13.07 -22.41
C GLN A 185 -6.08 14.33 -22.20
N ILE A 186 -7.11 14.32 -21.36
CA ILE A 186 -7.87 15.55 -21.11
C ILE A 186 -7.20 16.40 -20.01
N GLU A 187 -6.81 17.62 -20.37
CA GLU A 187 -6.30 18.62 -19.44
C GLU A 187 -7.38 19.12 -18.46
N ILE A 188 -6.98 19.45 -17.23
CA ILE A 188 -7.86 19.99 -16.17
C ILE A 188 -8.64 21.23 -16.65
N LYS A 189 -8.02 22.06 -17.50
CA LYS A 189 -8.66 23.26 -18.08
C LYS A 189 -9.88 22.89 -18.93
N VAL A 190 -9.73 21.87 -19.77
CA VAL A 190 -10.81 21.36 -20.63
C VAL A 190 -11.95 20.80 -19.76
N LEU A 191 -11.66 20.07 -18.68
CA LEU A 191 -12.69 19.56 -17.76
C LEU A 191 -13.50 20.70 -17.11
N LYS A 192 -12.83 21.73 -16.60
CA LYS A 192 -13.49 22.90 -15.99
C LYS A 192 -14.36 23.66 -16.99
N ASP A 193 -13.93 23.78 -18.24
CA ASP A 193 -14.69 24.46 -19.28
C ASP A 193 -15.95 23.66 -19.67
N HIS A 194 -15.87 22.33 -19.70
CA HIS A 194 -17.05 21.48 -19.92
C HIS A 194 -18.05 21.56 -18.77
N GLN A 195 -17.58 21.60 -17.52
CA GLN A 195 -18.44 21.79 -16.36
C GLN A 195 -19.22 23.12 -16.43
N LYS A 196 -18.57 24.22 -16.84
CA LYS A 196 -19.23 25.52 -17.04
C LYS A 196 -20.26 25.48 -18.16
N LYS A 197 -19.94 24.85 -19.30
CA LYS A 197 -20.89 24.70 -20.43
C LYS A 197 -22.13 23.91 -20.02
N LEU A 198 -21.95 22.81 -19.27
CA LEU A 198 -23.06 22.00 -18.77
C LEU A 198 -23.95 22.82 -17.80
N ALA A 199 -23.34 23.56 -16.86
CA ALA A 199 -24.07 24.41 -15.93
C ALA A 199 -24.89 25.50 -16.66
N ASN A 200 -24.31 26.14 -17.68
CA ASN A 200 -25.03 27.15 -18.48
C ASN A 200 -26.18 26.55 -19.28
N LEU A 201 -26.00 25.36 -19.84
CA LEU A 201 -27.07 24.66 -20.54
C LEU A 201 -28.21 24.32 -19.58
N PHE A 202 -27.91 23.89 -18.36
CA PHE A 202 -28.93 23.61 -17.34
C PHE A 202 -29.71 24.86 -16.93
N ILE A 203 -29.01 25.99 -16.68
CA ILE A 203 -29.64 27.28 -16.39
C ILE A 203 -30.58 27.69 -17.54
N ASN A 204 -30.14 27.52 -18.79
CA ASN A 204 -30.95 27.84 -19.96
C ASN A 204 -32.16 26.92 -20.15
N ILE A 205 -32.07 25.66 -19.75
CA ILE A 205 -33.20 24.71 -19.78
C ILE A 205 -34.21 25.08 -18.69
N ILE A 206 -33.77 25.30 -17.45
CA ILE A 206 -34.63 25.76 -16.35
C ILE A 206 -35.32 27.08 -16.70
N ALA A 207 -34.58 28.05 -17.23
CA ALA A 207 -35.13 29.35 -17.61
C ALA A 207 -36.14 29.28 -18.77
N LYS A 208 -36.14 28.20 -19.55
CA LYS A 208 -37.17 27.93 -20.58
C LYS A 208 -38.37 27.14 -20.04
N MET A 209 -38.27 26.59 -18.83
CA MET A 209 -39.33 25.85 -18.14
C MET A 209 -40.12 26.73 -17.15
N CYS A 210 -39.54 27.83 -16.66
CA CYS A 210 -40.23 28.90 -15.92
C CYS A 210 -40.87 29.92 -16.87
#